data_AF-A0A0Q9ZJE6-F1
#
_entry.id   AF-A0A0Q9ZJE6-F1
#
_cell.length_a   1.000
_cell.length_b   1.000
_cell.length_c   1.000
_cell.angle_alpha   90.00
_cell.angle_beta   90.00
_cell.angle_gamma   90.00
#
_symmetry.space_group_name_H-M   'P 1'
#
loop_
_entity.id
_entity.type
_entity.pdbx_description
1 polymer ?
#
loop_
_entity_poly.entity_id
_entity_poly.type
_entity_poly.pdbx_seq_one_letter_code
_entity_poly.pdbx_strand_id
1 'polypeptide(L)' 'MKATIALEELNCRNCITYITQKLSKIKDIYEISADEQASRISFIYKSEVAALEAVGIITSFRKFDKEEDLKIA' A
#
# COMPACT_ATOMS: atom_id res chain seq x y z
N MET A 1 7.86 -9.71 11.71
CA MET A 1 8.36 -8.31 11.67
C MET A 1 7.17 -7.40 11.41
N LYS A 2 7.18 -6.16 11.89
CA LYS A 2 6.08 -5.20 11.68
C LYS A 2 6.52 -4.14 10.68
N ALA A 3 5.66 -3.85 9.70
CA ALA A 3 5.82 -2.74 8.78
C ALA A 3 4.63 -1.79 8.90
N THR A 4 4.89 -0.50 8.67
CA THR A 4 3.87 0.53 8.56
C THR A 4 4.15 1.33 7.29
N ILE A 5 3.12 1.50 6.47
CA ILE A 5 3.16 2.31 5.26
C ILE A 5 2.28 3.53 5.47
N ALA A 6 2.86 4.68 5.13
CA ALA A 6 2.15 5.94 5.03
C ALA A 6 1.71 6.19 3.58
N LEU A 7 0.44 6.52 3.42
CA LEU A 7 -0.24 6.83 2.17
C LEU A 7 -0.56 8.33 2.10
N GLU A 8 0.35 9.17 2.61
CA GLU A 8 0.19 10.61 2.81
C GLU A 8 -0.14 11.40 1.53
N GLU A 9 0.07 10.82 0.35
CA GLU A 9 -0.26 11.43 -0.95
C GLU A 9 -1.55 10.88 -1.58
N LEU A 10 -2.14 9.83 -1.01
CA LEU A 10 -3.38 9.22 -1.53
C LEU A 10 -4.57 9.83 -0.80
N ASN A 11 -5.14 10.92 -1.33
CA ASN A 11 -6.44 11.50 -0.91
C ASN A 11 -7.63 10.60 -1.32
N CYS A 12 -7.51 9.30 -1.07
CA CYS A 12 -8.37 8.28 -1.63
C CYS A 12 -8.75 7.29 -0.52
N ARG A 13 -9.90 7.52 0.11
CA ARG A 13 -10.50 6.58 1.09
C ARG A 13 -10.61 5.16 0.52
N ASN A 14 -10.92 5.04 -0.77
CA ASN A 14 -10.98 3.74 -1.45
C ASN A 14 -9.61 3.05 -1.59
N CYS A 15 -8.51 3.81 -1.59
CA CYS A 15 -7.17 3.26 -1.80
C CYS A 15 -6.69 2.48 -0.57
N ILE A 16 -7.04 2.93 0.63
CA ILE A 16 -6.72 2.21 1.88
C ILE A 16 -7.43 0.86 1.90
N THR A 17 -8.73 0.84 1.59
CA THR A 17 -9.51 -0.41 1.49
C THR A 17 -8.92 -1.34 0.43
N TYR A 18 -8.59 -0.82 -0.76
CA TYR A 18 -8.01 -1.62 -1.84
C TYR A 18 -6.66 -2.20 -1.47
N ILE A 19 -5.74 -1.38 -0.94
CA ILE A 19 -4.39 -1.82 -0.57
C ILE A 19 -4.50 -2.87 0.54
N THR A 20 -5.37 -2.66 1.52
CA THR A 20 -5.65 -3.65 2.59
C THR A 20 -6.11 -4.99 2.01
N GLN A 21 -7.03 -4.99 1.04
CA GLN A 21 -7.49 -6.22 0.37
C GLN A 21 -6.40 -6.90 -0.47
N LYS A 22 -5.46 -6.15 -1.05
CA LYS A 22 -4.33 -6.72 -1.79
C LYS A 22 -3.31 -7.33 -0.84
N LEU A 23 -2.99 -6.63 0.26
CA LEU A 23 -2.10 -7.12 1.30
C LEU A 23 -2.63 -8.40 1.94
N SER A 24 -3.95 -8.52 2.13
CA SER A 24 -4.56 -9.73 2.70
C SER A 24 -4.45 -10.97 1.79
N LYS A 25 -4.06 -10.79 0.53
CA LYS A 25 -3.84 -11.90 -0.42
C LYS A 25 -2.38 -12.35 -0.47
N ILE A 26 -1.46 -11.58 0.11
CA ILE A 26 -0.05 -11.94 0.16
C ILE A 26 0.14 -12.99 1.25
N LYS A 27 0.75 -14.11 0.86
CA LYS A 27 1.14 -15.15 1.81
C LYS A 27 2.18 -14.59 2.77
N ASP A 28 2.08 -14.95 4.04
CA ASP A 28 2.98 -14.50 5.10
C ASP A 28 2.80 -13.03 5.56
N ILE A 29 1.70 -12.37 5.18
CA ILE A 29 1.21 -11.13 5.79
C ILE A 29 0.01 -11.42 6.72
N TYR A 30 0.02 -10.78 7.89
CA TYR A 30 -0.97 -10.96 8.96
C TYR A 30 -1.23 -9.65 9.70
N GLU A 31 -2.28 -9.64 10.54
CA GLU A 31 -2.59 -8.52 11.46
C GLU A 31 -2.59 -7.15 10.77
N ILE A 32 -3.25 -7.08 9.60
CA ILE A 32 -3.34 -5.84 8.82
C ILE A 32 -4.31 -4.89 9.52
N SER A 33 -3.82 -3.71 9.86
CA SER A 33 -4.55 -2.62 10.51
C SER A 33 -4.47 -1.38 9.63
N ALA A 34 -5.62 -0.91 9.15
CA ALA A 34 -5.72 0.30 8.35
C ALA A 34 -6.25 1.46 9.21
N ASP A 35 -5.57 2.60 9.13
CA ASP A 35 -5.96 3.86 9.74
C ASP A 35 -6.28 4.87 8.63
N GLU A 36 -7.57 5.05 8.37
CA GLU A 36 -8.05 5.96 7.33
C GLU A 36 -7.85 7.44 7.69
N GLN A 37 -7.83 7.79 8.97
CA GLN A 37 -7.64 9.17 9.41
C GLN A 37 -6.18 9.59 9.29
N ALA A 38 -5.26 8.69 9.64
CA ALA A 38 -3.83 8.91 9.52
C ALA A 38 -3.25 8.51 8.15
N SER A 39 -4.09 8.03 7.22
CA SER A 39 -3.69 7.48 5.93
C SER A 39 -2.54 6.46 6.05
N ARG A 40 -2.68 5.50 6.96
CA ARG A 40 -1.62 4.52 7.27
C ARG A 40 -2.13 3.09 7.25
N ILE A 41 -1.28 2.16 6.84
CA ILE A 41 -1.55 0.72 6.95
C ILE A 41 -0.38 0.08 7.67
N SER A 42 -0.66 -0.62 8.76
CA SER A 42 0.30 -1.44 9.49
C SER A 42 0.00 -2.91 9.29
N PHE A 43 1.02 -3.74 9.17
CA PHE A 43 0.86 -5.20 9.11
C PHE A 43 2.09 -5.91 9.64
N ILE A 44 1.92 -7.19 9.96
CA ILE A 44 2.99 -8.10 10.33
C ILE A 44 3.31 -9.00 9.14
N TYR A 45 4.59 -9.16 8.85
CA TYR A 45 5.07 -10.08 7.82
C TYR A 45 6.09 -11.06 8.39
N LYS A 46 6.12 -12.29 7.84
CA LYS A 46 7.08 -13.33 8.23
C LYS A 46 8.22 -13.55 7.23
N SER A 47 8.08 -13.04 6.00
CA SER A 47 9.04 -13.21 4.92
C SER A 47 9.41 -11.87 4.30
N GLU A 48 10.69 -11.68 3.96
CA GLU A 48 11.16 -10.49 3.23
C GLU A 48 10.52 -10.38 1.85
N VAL A 49 10.21 -11.52 1.22
CA VAL A 49 9.49 -11.56 -0.06
C VAL A 49 8.10 -10.92 0.09
N ALA A 50 7.39 -11.21 1.18
CA ALA A 50 6.08 -10.64 1.44
C ALA A 50 6.14 -9.11 1.65
N ALA A 51 7.21 -8.62 2.28
CA ALA A 51 7.45 -7.19 2.43
C ALA A 51 7.73 -6.52 1.06
N LEU A 52 8.51 -7.16 0.20
CA LEU A 52 8.78 -6.68 -1.17
C LEU A 52 7.51 -6.66 -2.02
N GLU A 53 6.66 -7.69 -1.95
CA GLU A 53 5.37 -7.71 -2.64
C GLU A 53 4.43 -6.59 -2.15
N ALA A 54 4.38 -6.34 -0.84
CA ALA A 54 3.61 -5.25 -0.26
C ALA A 54 4.07 -3.89 -0.81
N VAL A 55 5.39 -3.65 -0.86
CA VAL A 55 5.97 -2.43 -1.47
C VAL A 55 5.64 -2.35 -2.96
N GLY A 56 5.65 -3.48 -3.68
CA GLY A 56 5.27 -3.57 -5.09
C GLY A 56 3.84 -3.09 -5.36
N ILE A 57 2.88 -3.46 -4.50
CA ILE A 57 1.49 -2.98 -4.60
C ILE A 57 1.45 -1.46 -4.47
N ILE A 58 2.10 -0.90 -3.46
CA ILE A 58 2.04 0.54 -3.14
C ILE A 58 2.75 1.38 -4.20
N THR A 59 3.90 0.92 -4.66
CA THR A 59 4.65 1.59 -5.74
C THR A 59 3.90 1.55 -7.07
N SER A 60 3.18 0.47 -7.36
CA SER A 60 2.30 0.41 -8.53
C SER A 60 1.16 1.43 -8.41
N PHE A 61 0.61 1.63 -7.20
CA PHE A 61 -0.38 2.68 -6.95
C PHE A 61 0.17 4.09 -7.18
N ARG A 62 1.36 4.41 -6.67
CA ARG A 62 1.97 5.74 -6.85
C ARG A 62 2.33 6.05 -8.30
N LYS A 63 2.57 5.03 -9.14
CA LYS A 63 2.81 5.24 -10.58
C LYS A 63 1.57 5.67 -11.34
N PHE A 64 0.37 5.31 -10.90
CA PHE A 64 -0.88 5.81 -11.49
C PHE A 64 -1.11 7.31 -11.24
N ASP A 65 -0.48 7.89 -10.21
CA ASP A 65 -0.58 9.33 -9.90
C ASP A 65 0.42 10.19 -10.71
N LYS A 66 1.41 9.57 -11.37
CA LYS A 66 2.45 10.26 -12.15
C LYS A 66 2.38 10.05 -13.66
N GLU A 67 1.40 9.28 -14.14
CA GLU A 67 1.18 9.09 -15.57
C GLU A 67 -0.05 9.88 -16.08
N GLU A 68 -0.40 10.99 -15.40
CA GLU A 68 -1.22 12.07 -15.98
C GLU A 68 -0.45 13.39 -16.15
N ASP A 69 0.87 13.43 -15.94
CA ASP A 69 1.74 14.58 -16.25
C ASP A 69 2.81 14.25 -17.32
N LEU A 70 2.45 13.40 -18.29
CA LEU A 70 3.19 13.33 -19.56
C LEU A 70 2.24 13.44 -20.75
N LYS A 71 1.32 14.42 -20.68
CA LYS A 71 0.91 15.15 -21.87
C LYS A 71 1.49 16.56 -21.74
N ILE A 72 2.43 16.87 -22.63
CA ILE A 72 2.77 18.16 -23.26
C ILE A 72 4.29 18.24 -23.42
N ALA A 73 4.77 17.79 -24.57
CA ALA A 73 5.56 18.61 -25.49
C ALA A 73 5.59 17.91 -26.86
#